data_AF-A0A9C9GK99-F1
#
_entry.id   AF-A0A9C9GK99-F1
#
_cell.length_a   1.000
_cell.length_b   1.000
_cell.length_c   1.000
_cell.angle_alpha   90.00
_cell.angle_beta   90.00
_cell.angle_gamma   90.00
#
_symmetry.space_group_name_H-M   'P 1'
#
loop_
_entity.id
_entity.type
_entity.pdbx_description
1 polymer ?
#
loop_
_entity_poly.entity_id
_entity_poly.type
_entity_poly.pdbx_seq_one_letter_code
_entity_poly.pdbx_strand_id
1 'polypeptide(L)'
;MIMKKKLLIISSGLTLIAGISTSANAALATDSVVLNFNSGVATTSVSSTVFVKSGSYFGMDRNGDSEISASERIALVQNDGLFIGQSQLATGSHSGAPDGSESPGIDKPWSFVGNTGMSLTRSPVNILSDDGVGNVTLDFSGWGVTWNGVGFIPLGSGARQSGFTDGVARVSCSVDCSDGDSYTLDYFASAPSLCGGCGKDGTGYALHLEGTISSVPVPAAIWLFGSGLLGLVGVARRRRAL
;
A
#
# COMPACT_ATOMS: atom_id res chain seq x y z
N MET A 1 17.29 56.87 61.43
CA MET A 1 17.08 57.20 60.00
C MET A 1 17.64 56.06 59.18
N ILE A 2 16.76 55.31 58.52
CA ILE A 2 17.02 54.03 57.85
C ILE A 2 17.28 54.33 56.36
N MET A 3 18.41 53.89 55.80
CA MET A 3 18.54 53.77 54.34
C MET A 3 18.99 52.36 53.93
N LYS A 4 18.18 51.79 53.05
CA LYS A 4 18.09 50.38 52.68
C LYS A 4 19.17 50.02 51.65
N LYS A 5 19.77 48.83 51.83
CA LYS A 5 20.53 48.07 50.82
C LYS A 5 19.68 47.88 49.57
N LYS A 6 20.22 48.20 48.39
CA LYS A 6 19.72 47.70 47.10
C LYS A 6 20.77 46.75 46.52
N LEU A 7 20.49 45.46 46.63
CA LEU A 7 21.23 44.38 45.99
C LEU A 7 20.67 44.23 44.56
N LEU A 8 21.49 44.49 43.55
CA LEU A 8 21.12 44.29 42.14
C LEU A 8 21.43 42.83 41.78
N ILE A 9 20.39 42.03 41.53
CA ILE A 9 20.52 40.65 41.03
C ILE A 9 20.37 40.72 39.51
N ILE A 10 21.44 40.43 38.79
CA ILE A 10 21.45 40.30 37.33
C ILE A 10 21.17 38.82 37.02
N SER A 11 19.96 38.52 36.52
CA SER A 11 19.61 37.20 36.02
C SER A 11 19.96 37.11 34.54
N SER A 12 21.07 36.46 34.21
CA SER A 12 21.43 36.09 32.84
C SER A 12 20.57 34.90 32.39
N GLY A 13 19.50 35.17 31.63
CA GLY A 13 18.72 34.15 30.95
C GLY A 13 19.49 33.63 29.74
N LEU A 14 20.08 32.44 29.86
CA LEU A 14 20.75 31.72 28.77
C LEU A 14 19.70 30.87 28.04
N THR A 15 19.10 31.39 26.97
CA THR A 15 18.24 30.62 26.06
C THR A 15 19.11 29.85 25.07
N LEU A 16 19.37 28.57 25.35
CA LEU A 16 19.82 27.62 24.33
C LEU A 16 18.64 27.35 23.38
N ILE A 17 18.68 27.92 22.17
CA ILE A 17 17.90 27.42 21.04
C ILE A 17 18.77 26.36 20.37
N ALA A 18 18.64 25.10 20.81
CA ALA A 18 19.17 23.97 20.07
C ALA A 18 18.31 23.80 18.80
N GLY A 19 18.80 24.32 17.68
CA GLY A 19 18.29 23.97 16.36
C GLY A 19 18.64 22.52 16.07
N ILE A 20 17.73 21.61 16.40
CA ILE A 20 17.80 20.22 15.94
C ILE A 20 17.30 20.22 14.50
N SER A 21 18.22 20.36 13.54
CA SER A 21 17.95 20.00 12.15
C SER A 21 17.96 18.48 12.08
N THR A 22 16.80 17.84 12.23
CA THR A 22 16.63 16.46 11.80
C THR A 22 16.55 16.47 10.28
N SER A 23 17.60 16.03 9.58
CA SER A 23 17.46 15.52 8.22
C SER A 23 16.55 14.29 8.31
N ALA A 24 15.27 14.46 7.99
CA ALA A 24 14.37 13.33 7.84
C ALA A 24 14.69 12.68 6.50
N ASN A 25 15.48 11.60 6.51
CA ASN A 25 15.46 10.64 5.42
C ASN A 25 14.09 9.98 5.50
N ALA A 26 13.17 10.36 4.62
CA ALA A 26 11.82 9.81 4.61
C ALA A 26 11.85 8.44 3.90
N ALA A 27 12.26 7.42 4.66
CA ALA A 27 11.97 6.02 4.38
C ALA A 27 10.45 5.79 4.33
N LEU A 28 10.00 4.70 3.68
CA LEU A 28 8.57 4.37 3.61
C LEU A 28 8.03 4.22 5.04
N ALA A 29 7.24 5.18 5.53
CA ALA A 29 6.78 5.19 6.91
C ALA A 29 5.64 4.17 7.11
N THR A 30 5.76 3.29 8.11
CA THR A 30 4.99 2.04 8.21
C THR A 30 3.47 2.18 8.40
N ASP A 31 2.98 3.34 8.87
CA ASP A 31 1.64 3.39 9.49
C ASP A 31 0.65 4.31 8.77
N SER A 32 1.03 4.97 7.67
CA SER A 32 0.15 5.90 6.94
C SER A 32 0.60 6.12 5.49
N VAL A 33 0.98 5.06 4.77
CA VAL A 33 1.39 5.17 3.37
C VAL A 33 0.39 4.48 2.45
N VAL A 34 0.05 5.16 1.36
CA VAL A 34 -0.70 4.63 0.22
C VAL A 34 0.24 4.55 -0.96
N LEU A 35 0.32 3.37 -1.57
CA LEU A 35 0.87 3.19 -2.90
C LEU A 35 -0.28 3.44 -3.89
N ASN A 36 -0.36 4.66 -4.42
CA ASN A 36 -1.30 5.00 -5.48
C ASN A 36 -0.70 4.53 -6.80
N PHE A 37 -1.44 3.73 -7.55
CA PHE A 37 -1.01 3.19 -8.82
C PHE A 37 -1.79 3.77 -10.01
N ASN A 38 -1.05 4.03 -11.08
CA ASN A 38 -1.58 4.42 -12.36
C ASN A 38 -2.42 3.28 -12.93
N SER A 39 -3.64 3.61 -13.39
CA SER A 39 -4.52 2.63 -14.00
C SER A 39 -3.92 2.07 -15.28
N GLY A 40 -4.03 0.76 -15.46
CA GLY A 40 -3.65 0.05 -16.67
C GLY A 40 -4.43 0.53 -17.88
N VAL A 41 -3.73 0.66 -19.01
CA VAL A 41 -4.32 1.03 -20.29
C VAL A 41 -4.26 -0.17 -21.22
N ALA A 42 -5.41 -0.79 -21.48
CA ALA A 42 -5.53 -1.85 -22.47
C ALA A 42 -5.63 -1.27 -23.88
N THR A 43 -5.02 -1.96 -24.85
CA THR A 43 -5.12 -1.62 -26.27
C THR A 43 -5.25 -2.90 -27.10
N THR A 44 -5.64 -2.75 -28.36
CA THR A 44 -5.83 -3.85 -29.29
C THR A 44 -4.77 -3.76 -30.37
N SER A 45 -4.03 -4.85 -30.59
CA SER A 45 -3.06 -4.95 -31.68
C SER A 45 -3.75 -4.97 -33.03
N VAL A 46 -2.97 -4.80 -34.11
CA VAL A 46 -3.44 -5.01 -35.49
C VAL A 46 -3.93 -6.44 -35.76
N SER A 47 -3.56 -7.41 -34.91
CA SER A 47 -4.02 -8.80 -34.94
C SER A 47 -5.26 -9.05 -34.06
N SER A 48 -5.94 -8.00 -33.61
CA SER A 48 -7.10 -8.06 -32.70
C SER A 48 -6.81 -8.67 -31.32
N THR A 49 -5.54 -8.75 -30.91
CA THR A 49 -5.14 -9.21 -29.59
C THR A 49 -5.24 -8.05 -28.60
N VAL A 50 -5.98 -8.22 -27.51
CA VAL A 50 -6.04 -7.23 -26.42
C VAL A 50 -4.84 -7.44 -25.49
N PHE A 51 -4.14 -6.36 -25.15
CA PHE A 51 -3.00 -6.39 -24.23
C PHE A 51 -2.90 -5.09 -23.42
N VAL A 52 -2.21 -5.15 -22.28
CA VAL A 52 -1.94 -3.95 -21.46
C VAL A 52 -0.73 -3.22 -22.03
N LYS A 53 -0.92 -1.98 -22.47
CA LYS A 53 0.11 -1.12 -23.08
C LYS A 53 0.99 -0.42 -22.04
N SER A 54 0.40 0.01 -20.93
CA SER A 54 1.05 0.78 -19.86
C SER A 54 0.21 0.71 -18.59
N GLY A 55 0.72 1.19 -17.46
CA GLY A 55 0.02 1.21 -16.19
C GLY A 55 0.03 -0.14 -15.49
N SER A 56 -0.74 -0.21 -14.41
CA SER A 56 -0.76 -1.36 -13.51
C SER A 56 -1.59 -2.51 -14.05
N TYR A 57 -1.15 -3.74 -13.76
CA TYR A 57 -1.83 -4.95 -14.20
C TYR A 57 -1.57 -6.11 -13.23
N PHE A 58 -2.42 -7.13 -13.33
CA PHE A 58 -2.00 -8.49 -13.00
C PHE A 58 -1.96 -9.33 -14.26
N GLY A 59 -1.27 -10.46 -14.23
CA GLY A 59 -1.27 -11.43 -15.31
C GLY A 59 -1.31 -12.85 -14.78
N MET A 60 -1.82 -13.75 -15.62
CA MET A 60 -1.84 -15.18 -15.36
C MET A 60 -1.30 -15.93 -16.57
N ASP A 61 -0.37 -16.87 -16.34
CA ASP A 61 0.23 -17.72 -17.36
C ASP A 61 -0.80 -18.74 -17.86
N ARG A 62 -1.58 -18.35 -18.86
CA ARG A 62 -2.73 -19.11 -19.34
C ARG A 62 -2.33 -20.13 -20.40
N ASN A 63 -1.25 -19.86 -21.12
CA ASN A 63 -0.75 -20.75 -22.15
C ASN A 63 0.22 -21.83 -21.59
N GLY A 64 0.69 -21.67 -20.35
CA GLY A 64 1.57 -22.60 -19.65
C GLY A 64 3.03 -22.54 -20.10
N ASP A 65 3.47 -21.45 -20.73
CA ASP A 65 4.84 -21.25 -21.20
C ASP A 65 5.78 -20.72 -20.09
N SER A 66 5.27 -20.55 -18.87
CA SER A 66 5.99 -20.03 -17.71
C SER A 66 6.38 -18.56 -17.81
N GLU A 67 5.83 -17.82 -18.77
CA GLU A 67 5.97 -16.38 -18.90
C GLU A 67 4.62 -15.67 -18.83
N ILE A 68 4.63 -14.37 -18.51
CA ILE A 68 3.43 -13.53 -18.52
C ILE A 68 3.53 -12.56 -19.68
N SER A 69 3.01 -12.98 -20.83
CA SER A 69 2.98 -12.17 -22.04
C SER A 69 2.07 -10.94 -21.87
N ALA A 70 2.25 -9.92 -22.72
CA ALA A 70 1.42 -8.71 -22.65
C ALA A 70 -0.08 -9.00 -22.84
N SER A 71 -0.41 -10.03 -23.63
CA SER A 71 -1.78 -10.51 -23.87
C SER A 71 -2.39 -11.28 -22.71
N GLU A 72 -1.58 -11.74 -21.77
CA GLU A 72 -2.04 -12.45 -20.57
C GLU A 72 -2.35 -11.53 -19.39
N ARG A 73 -2.02 -10.25 -19.55
CA ARG A 73 -2.22 -9.20 -18.55
C ARG A 73 -3.64 -8.67 -18.59
N ILE A 74 -4.14 -8.31 -17.42
CA ILE A 74 -5.40 -7.64 -17.18
C ILE A 74 -5.09 -6.30 -16.55
N ALA A 75 -5.52 -5.23 -17.20
CA ALA A 75 -5.34 -3.88 -16.69
C ALA A 75 -6.10 -3.70 -15.36
N LEU A 76 -5.43 -3.15 -14.37
CA LEU A 76 -6.03 -2.78 -13.09
C LEU A 76 -6.42 -1.30 -13.11
N VAL A 77 -7.54 -0.96 -12.48
CA VAL A 77 -7.95 0.44 -12.28
C VAL A 77 -7.96 0.72 -10.80
N GLN A 78 -7.33 1.81 -10.37
CA GLN A 78 -7.24 2.12 -8.93
C GLN A 78 -8.63 2.37 -8.33
N ASN A 79 -8.84 1.82 -7.13
CA ASN A 79 -9.89 2.24 -6.19
C ASN A 79 -9.27 3.06 -5.05
N ASP A 80 -8.83 2.40 -3.97
CA ASP A 80 -8.20 3.08 -2.82
C ASP A 80 -6.67 3.09 -2.91
N GLY A 81 -6.07 2.30 -3.81
CA GLY A 81 -4.63 2.04 -3.80
C GLY A 81 -4.26 0.98 -2.76
N LEU A 82 -2.96 0.74 -2.56
CA LEU A 82 -2.48 -0.23 -1.57
C LEU A 82 -2.02 0.50 -0.29
N PHE A 83 -2.72 0.26 0.81
CA PHE A 83 -2.38 0.78 2.13
C PHE A 83 -1.34 -0.10 2.80
N ILE A 84 -0.21 0.51 3.16
CA ILE A 84 0.83 -0.13 3.95
C ILE A 84 0.39 -0.20 5.42
N GLY A 85 0.69 -1.32 6.07
CA GLY A 85 0.35 -1.59 7.46
C GLY A 85 -1.13 -1.90 7.70
N GLN A 86 -1.97 -2.02 6.66
CA GLN A 86 -3.40 -2.31 6.78
C GLN A 86 -3.81 -3.49 5.90
N SER A 87 -4.80 -4.27 6.37
CA SER A 87 -5.51 -5.24 5.52
C SER A 87 -6.63 -4.53 4.76
N GLN A 88 -6.78 -4.82 3.47
CA GLN A 88 -7.82 -4.27 2.62
C GLN A 88 -8.66 -5.40 2.05
N LEU A 89 -9.88 -5.56 2.56
CA LEU A 89 -10.79 -6.59 2.10
C LEU A 89 -11.52 -6.15 0.82
N ALA A 90 -11.92 -7.14 0.02
CA ALA A 90 -12.85 -6.96 -1.09
C ALA A 90 -13.92 -8.06 -1.02
N THR A 91 -15.15 -7.74 -1.41
CA THR A 91 -16.28 -8.68 -1.40
C THR A 91 -17.23 -8.42 -2.56
N GLY A 92 -18.09 -9.38 -2.85
CA GLY A 92 -19.10 -9.24 -3.90
C GLY A 92 -18.65 -9.67 -5.28
N SER A 93 -17.54 -10.42 -5.44
CA SER A 93 -17.24 -11.05 -6.72
C SER A 93 -18.37 -12.00 -7.13
N HIS A 94 -18.68 -12.08 -8.42
CA HIS A 94 -19.75 -12.94 -8.95
C HIS A 94 -19.40 -13.40 -10.38
N SER A 95 -20.24 -14.24 -10.96
CA SER A 95 -20.15 -14.58 -12.39
C SER A 95 -20.65 -13.42 -13.25
N GLY A 96 -20.09 -13.26 -14.44
CA GLY A 96 -20.41 -12.13 -15.31
C GLY A 96 -19.48 -10.92 -15.11
N ALA A 97 -19.68 -9.89 -15.92
CA ALA A 97 -18.89 -8.66 -15.86
C ALA A 97 -19.27 -7.79 -14.65
N PRO A 98 -18.36 -6.91 -14.19
CA PRO A 98 -18.67 -6.01 -13.09
C PRO A 98 -19.93 -5.18 -13.31
N ASP A 99 -20.77 -5.10 -12.28
CA ASP A 99 -22.11 -4.47 -12.37
C ASP A 99 -22.39 -3.42 -11.29
N GLY A 100 -21.45 -3.16 -10.38
CA GLY A 100 -21.55 -2.17 -9.32
C GLY A 100 -22.10 -2.72 -8.01
N SER A 101 -22.43 -4.01 -7.94
CA SER A 101 -22.77 -4.70 -6.68
C SER A 101 -21.55 -5.02 -5.81
N GLU A 102 -20.34 -4.82 -6.32
CA GLU A 102 -19.09 -5.13 -5.65
C GLU A 102 -18.69 -4.10 -4.59
N SER A 103 -17.91 -4.57 -3.62
CA SER A 103 -17.27 -3.73 -2.60
C SER A 103 -15.75 -3.86 -2.71
N PRO A 104 -15.11 -3.13 -3.64
CA PRO A 104 -13.66 -3.16 -3.84
C PRO A 104 -12.88 -2.50 -2.68
N GLY A 105 -11.64 -2.93 -2.50
CA GLY A 105 -10.66 -2.26 -1.64
C GLY A 105 -9.58 -1.59 -2.47
N ILE A 106 -8.63 -2.38 -2.97
CA ILE A 106 -7.39 -1.90 -3.60
C ILE A 106 -7.61 -1.36 -5.02
N ASP A 107 -8.15 -2.21 -5.90
CA ASP A 107 -8.52 -1.92 -7.28
C ASP A 107 -10.03 -1.97 -7.47
N LYS A 108 -10.52 -1.29 -8.51
CA LYS A 108 -11.89 -1.47 -8.99
C LYS A 108 -12.07 -2.90 -9.50
N PRO A 109 -13.31 -3.42 -9.47
CA PRO A 109 -13.58 -4.76 -9.97
C PRO A 109 -13.13 -4.91 -11.42
N TRP A 110 -12.44 -5.99 -11.70
CA TRP A 110 -11.95 -6.36 -13.02
C TRP A 110 -12.69 -7.60 -13.53
N SER A 111 -12.65 -7.81 -14.84
CA SER A 111 -13.20 -9.03 -15.47
C SER A 111 -12.07 -9.92 -15.96
N PHE A 112 -12.09 -11.17 -15.51
CA PHE A 112 -11.18 -12.22 -15.98
C PHE A 112 -11.98 -13.44 -16.40
N VAL A 113 -11.80 -13.87 -17.66
CA VAL A 113 -12.55 -14.97 -18.26
C VAL A 113 -14.07 -14.78 -18.09
N GLY A 114 -14.53 -13.53 -18.21
CA GLY A 114 -15.94 -13.17 -18.13
C GLY A 114 -16.55 -13.11 -16.72
N ASN A 115 -15.75 -13.29 -15.66
CA ASN A 115 -16.22 -13.18 -14.28
C ASN A 115 -15.54 -12.04 -13.53
N THR A 116 -16.27 -11.43 -12.61
CA THR A 116 -15.81 -10.36 -11.72
C THR A 116 -14.79 -10.88 -10.72
N GLY A 117 -13.71 -10.12 -10.53
CA GLY A 117 -12.78 -10.28 -9.42
C GLY A 117 -12.21 -8.96 -8.93
N MET A 118 -11.58 -8.99 -7.76
CA MET A 118 -10.95 -7.84 -7.10
C MET A 118 -9.75 -8.31 -6.28
N SER A 119 -8.70 -7.49 -6.18
CA SER A 119 -7.58 -7.78 -5.27
C SER A 119 -7.93 -7.42 -3.83
N LEU A 120 -7.33 -8.16 -2.89
CA LEU A 120 -7.46 -7.92 -1.46
C LEU A 120 -6.25 -8.43 -0.67
N THR A 121 -6.14 -7.96 0.57
CA THR A 121 -5.17 -8.45 1.55
C THR A 121 -5.90 -8.88 2.82
N ARG A 122 -5.64 -10.11 3.28
CA ARG A 122 -6.22 -10.64 4.53
C ARG A 122 -5.38 -10.35 5.77
N SER A 123 -4.13 -9.95 5.58
CA SER A 123 -3.23 -9.44 6.61
C SER A 123 -2.68 -8.08 6.17
N PRO A 124 -2.20 -7.27 7.12
CA PRO A 124 -1.47 -6.05 6.81
C PRO A 124 -0.30 -6.28 5.86
N VAL A 125 -0.16 -5.41 4.86
CA VAL A 125 1.05 -5.36 4.02
C VAL A 125 2.12 -4.58 4.75
N ASN A 126 3.05 -5.30 5.39
CA ASN A 126 4.10 -4.70 6.20
C ASN A 126 5.39 -4.52 5.40
N ILE A 127 6.19 -3.53 5.78
CA ILE A 127 7.56 -3.40 5.26
C ILE A 127 8.44 -4.47 5.91
N LEU A 128 9.09 -5.28 5.09
CA LEU A 128 10.05 -6.29 5.53
C LEU A 128 11.48 -5.75 5.53
N SER A 129 11.83 -4.96 4.51
CA SER A 129 13.12 -4.26 4.43
C SER A 129 12.99 -2.96 3.65
N ASP A 130 13.78 -1.96 4.03
CA ASP A 130 13.98 -0.71 3.30
C ASP A 130 15.47 -0.37 3.39
N ASP A 131 16.13 -0.21 2.25
CA ASP A 131 17.55 0.16 2.19
C ASP A 131 17.80 1.67 2.26
N GLY A 132 16.73 2.48 2.29
CA GLY A 132 16.78 3.93 2.34
C GLY A 132 17.23 4.61 1.05
N VAL A 133 17.37 3.85 -0.05
CA VAL A 133 17.76 4.34 -1.38
C VAL A 133 16.83 3.82 -2.48
N GLY A 134 15.62 3.43 -2.10
CA GLY A 134 14.53 3.12 -3.01
C GLY A 134 14.29 1.63 -3.25
N ASN A 135 14.98 0.70 -2.57
CA ASN A 135 14.63 -0.72 -2.63
C ASN A 135 13.93 -1.17 -1.35
N VAL A 136 12.64 -1.47 -1.49
CA VAL A 136 11.78 -1.91 -0.39
C VAL A 136 11.24 -3.30 -0.68
N THR A 137 11.10 -4.12 0.36
CA THR A 137 10.36 -5.38 0.28
C THR A 137 9.15 -5.36 1.20
N LEU A 138 8.04 -5.92 0.73
CA LEU A 138 6.76 -5.91 1.43
C LEU A 138 6.26 -7.33 1.67
N ASP A 139 5.61 -7.54 2.81
CA ASP A 139 4.92 -8.78 3.15
C ASP A 139 3.59 -8.87 2.39
N PHE A 140 3.57 -9.77 1.43
CA PHE A 140 2.43 -10.13 0.58
C PHE A 140 1.89 -11.53 0.91
N SER A 141 2.26 -12.13 2.04
CA SER A 141 1.76 -13.45 2.46
C SER A 141 0.23 -13.51 2.59
N GLY A 142 -0.41 -12.37 2.87
CA GLY A 142 -1.87 -12.22 2.90
C GLY A 142 -2.52 -11.78 1.58
N TRP A 143 -1.75 -11.63 0.49
CA TRP A 143 -2.24 -11.21 -0.81
C TRP A 143 -3.15 -12.27 -1.43
N GLY A 144 -4.21 -11.82 -2.09
CA GLY A 144 -5.09 -12.69 -2.86
C GLY A 144 -6.14 -11.91 -3.61
N VAL A 145 -7.07 -12.66 -4.19
CA VAL A 145 -8.17 -12.09 -4.98
C VAL A 145 -9.50 -12.72 -4.58
N THR A 146 -10.59 -11.99 -4.77
CA THR A 146 -11.92 -12.58 -4.95
C THR A 146 -12.16 -12.80 -6.43
N TRP A 147 -12.87 -13.87 -6.82
CA TRP A 147 -13.19 -14.11 -8.22
C TRP A 147 -14.36 -15.08 -8.37
N ASN A 148 -15.31 -14.77 -9.27
CA ASN A 148 -16.41 -15.68 -9.63
C ASN A 148 -17.19 -16.25 -8.42
N GLY A 149 -17.50 -15.41 -7.44
CA GLY A 149 -18.19 -15.83 -6.21
C GLY A 149 -17.29 -16.43 -5.12
N VAL A 150 -16.01 -16.69 -5.41
CA VAL A 150 -15.05 -17.18 -4.42
C VAL A 150 -14.52 -16.01 -3.59
N GLY A 151 -14.78 -16.05 -2.28
CA GLY A 151 -14.46 -14.96 -1.37
C GLY A 151 -12.97 -14.78 -1.05
N PHE A 152 -12.10 -15.74 -1.39
CA PHE A 152 -10.64 -15.56 -1.34
C PHE A 152 -9.91 -16.71 -2.04
N ILE A 153 -9.03 -16.32 -2.95
CA ILE A 153 -8.04 -17.17 -3.60
C ILE A 153 -6.68 -16.71 -3.10
N PRO A 154 -5.96 -17.53 -2.32
CA PRO A 154 -4.66 -17.15 -1.78
C PRO A 154 -3.62 -17.06 -2.89
N LEU A 155 -2.88 -15.96 -2.91
CA LEU A 155 -1.75 -15.72 -3.80
C LEU A 155 -0.52 -15.27 -3.00
N GLY A 156 -0.39 -15.75 -1.75
CA GLY A 156 0.70 -15.38 -0.83
C GLY A 156 1.96 -16.25 -0.93
N SER A 157 2.05 -17.16 -1.91
CA SER A 157 3.16 -18.11 -2.02
C SER A 157 3.37 -18.62 -3.46
N GLY A 158 4.42 -19.41 -3.65
CA GLY A 158 4.77 -20.01 -4.93
C GLY A 158 5.40 -19.03 -5.90
N ALA A 159 6.34 -18.20 -5.43
CA ALA A 159 7.13 -17.32 -6.27
C ALA A 159 7.91 -18.16 -7.30
N ARG A 160 7.61 -17.95 -8.60
CA ARG A 160 8.22 -18.73 -9.69
C ARG A 160 9.37 -18.02 -10.39
N GLN A 161 9.50 -16.72 -10.19
CA GLN A 161 10.54 -15.92 -10.82
C GLN A 161 11.81 -15.91 -9.97
N SER A 162 12.96 -16.10 -10.63
CA SER A 162 14.26 -16.02 -9.97
C SER A 162 14.44 -14.67 -9.27
N GLY A 163 14.95 -14.70 -8.04
CA GLY A 163 15.16 -13.50 -7.22
C GLY A 163 13.92 -12.99 -6.47
N PHE A 164 12.81 -13.74 -6.48
CA PHE A 164 11.64 -13.49 -5.64
C PHE A 164 11.47 -14.56 -4.57
N THR A 165 10.97 -14.14 -3.41
CA THR A 165 10.69 -15.01 -2.26
C THR A 165 9.17 -15.12 -2.11
N ASP A 166 8.70 -16.28 -1.67
CA ASP A 166 7.29 -16.52 -1.37
C ASP A 166 6.73 -15.46 -0.42
N GLY A 167 5.62 -14.85 -0.82
CA GLY A 167 4.94 -13.84 -0.02
C GLY A 167 5.71 -12.52 0.10
N VAL A 168 6.71 -12.26 -0.76
CA VAL A 168 7.48 -11.01 -0.72
C VAL A 168 7.35 -10.27 -2.04
N ALA A 169 6.73 -9.08 -2.00
CA ALA A 169 6.75 -8.14 -3.11
C ALA A 169 7.99 -7.25 -3.05
N ARG A 170 8.45 -6.80 -4.21
CA ARG A 170 9.58 -5.87 -4.34
C ARG A 170 9.08 -4.54 -4.85
N VAL A 171 9.45 -3.48 -4.17
CA VAL A 171 9.18 -2.10 -4.56
C VAL A 171 10.50 -1.45 -4.93
N SER A 172 10.53 -0.81 -6.09
CA SER A 172 11.63 0.03 -6.57
C SER A 172 11.11 1.44 -6.72
N CYS A 173 11.62 2.36 -5.91
CA CYS A 173 11.30 3.78 -6.00
C CYS A 173 12.35 4.51 -6.85
N SER A 174 12.03 5.73 -7.27
CA SER A 174 12.92 6.48 -8.14
C SER A 174 14.03 7.17 -7.37
N VAL A 175 13.82 7.44 -6.06
CA VAL A 175 14.79 8.07 -5.18
C VAL A 175 14.96 7.28 -3.88
N ASP A 176 13.96 7.32 -3.00
CA ASP A 176 14.08 6.85 -1.62
C ASP A 176 12.74 6.38 -1.01
N CYS A 177 11.70 6.29 -1.84
CA CYS A 177 10.35 5.95 -1.41
C CYS A 177 9.69 6.98 -0.47
N SER A 178 10.14 8.25 -0.53
CA SER A 178 9.49 9.34 0.18
C SER A 178 8.13 9.75 -0.44
N ASP A 179 7.40 10.62 0.26
CA ASP A 179 6.11 11.14 -0.21
C ASP A 179 6.24 11.81 -1.58
N GLY A 180 5.40 11.40 -2.53
CA GLY A 180 5.43 11.86 -3.92
C GLY A 180 6.42 11.15 -4.82
N ASP A 181 7.29 10.27 -4.31
CA ASP A 181 8.22 9.49 -5.12
C ASP A 181 7.46 8.49 -6.02
N SER A 182 7.96 8.27 -7.23
CA SER A 182 7.41 7.27 -8.14
C SER A 182 7.99 5.90 -7.86
N TYR A 183 7.14 4.87 -7.95
CA TYR A 183 7.53 3.50 -7.66
C TYR A 183 7.02 2.52 -8.72
N THR A 184 7.70 1.38 -8.80
CA THR A 184 7.17 0.13 -9.34
C THR A 184 7.12 -0.92 -8.22
N LEU A 185 6.09 -1.75 -8.21
CA LEU A 185 5.94 -2.90 -7.34
C LEU A 185 5.76 -4.12 -8.23
N ASP A 186 6.64 -5.10 -8.06
CA ASP A 186 6.55 -6.39 -8.73
C ASP A 186 6.36 -7.50 -7.71
N TYR A 187 5.43 -8.41 -7.99
CA TYR A 187 5.14 -9.56 -7.15
C TYR A 187 4.78 -10.77 -8.00
N PHE A 188 5.27 -11.94 -7.60
CA PHE A 188 5.06 -13.19 -8.31
C PHE A 188 4.59 -14.28 -7.34
N ALA A 189 3.58 -15.03 -7.76
CA ALA A 189 2.99 -16.11 -6.99
C ALA A 189 2.51 -17.24 -7.91
N SER A 190 2.03 -18.31 -7.28
CA SER A 190 1.35 -19.40 -7.97
C SER A 190 -0.11 -19.44 -7.55
N ALA A 191 -1.02 -19.32 -8.51
CA ALA A 191 -2.44 -19.52 -8.25
C ALA A 191 -2.76 -21.02 -8.07
N PRO A 192 -3.61 -21.39 -7.10
CA PRO A 192 -4.20 -22.72 -7.07
C PRO A 192 -5.11 -22.94 -8.29
N SER A 193 -5.56 -24.17 -8.54
CA SER A 193 -6.55 -24.44 -9.59
C SER A 193 -7.82 -23.64 -9.33
N LEU A 194 -8.12 -22.68 -10.21
CA LEU A 194 -9.21 -21.71 -10.00
C LEU A 194 -10.52 -22.11 -10.67
N CYS A 195 -10.49 -22.89 -11.75
CA CYS A 195 -11.73 -23.28 -12.43
C CYS A 195 -11.66 -24.50 -13.38
N GLY A 196 -10.83 -25.51 -13.11
CA GLY A 196 -10.83 -26.75 -13.90
C GLY A 196 -10.45 -26.58 -15.38
N GLY A 197 -9.85 -25.45 -15.76
CA GLY A 197 -9.46 -25.15 -17.15
C GLY A 197 -8.82 -23.77 -17.37
N CYS A 198 -9.17 -22.73 -16.59
CA CYS A 198 -8.57 -21.39 -16.73
C CYS A 198 -7.20 -21.21 -16.03
N GLY A 199 -6.72 -22.26 -15.36
CA GLY A 199 -5.44 -22.32 -14.69
C GLY A 199 -5.27 -23.68 -14.03
N LYS A 200 -4.18 -24.39 -14.34
CA LYS A 200 -3.79 -25.61 -13.64
C LYS A 200 -3.27 -25.25 -12.24
N ASP A 201 -3.22 -26.22 -11.33
CA ASP A 201 -2.55 -26.02 -10.05
C ASP A 201 -1.12 -25.50 -10.29
N GLY A 202 -0.83 -24.36 -9.67
CA GLY A 202 0.45 -23.68 -9.87
C GLY A 202 0.49 -22.79 -11.11
N THR A 203 -0.63 -22.24 -11.57
CA THR A 203 -0.58 -21.26 -12.67
C THR A 203 0.20 -20.03 -12.22
N GLY A 204 1.16 -19.56 -13.03
CA GLY A 204 1.94 -18.37 -12.70
C GLY A 204 1.04 -17.13 -12.58
N TYR A 205 1.23 -16.36 -11.51
CA TYR A 205 0.58 -15.08 -11.28
C TYR A 205 1.66 -14.00 -11.16
N ALA A 206 1.44 -12.87 -11.82
CA ALA A 206 2.27 -11.68 -11.67
C ALA A 206 1.38 -10.48 -11.35
N LEU A 207 1.84 -9.63 -10.44
CA LEU A 207 1.28 -8.31 -10.17
C LEU A 207 2.35 -7.28 -10.45
N HIS A 208 1.98 -6.26 -11.21
CA HIS A 208 2.79 -5.08 -11.46
C HIS A 208 1.96 -3.85 -11.14
N LEU A 209 2.39 -3.07 -10.16
CA LEU A 209 1.82 -1.75 -9.87
C LEU A 209 2.87 -0.69 -10.15
N GLU A 210 2.49 0.39 -10.82
CA GLU A 210 3.36 1.55 -10.98
C GLU A 210 2.60 2.82 -10.63
N GLY A 211 3.22 3.77 -9.96
CA GLY A 211 2.56 5.02 -9.58
C GLY A 211 3.36 5.87 -8.60
N THR A 212 2.67 6.51 -7.66
CA THR A 212 3.25 7.48 -6.72
C THR A 212 2.88 7.15 -5.28
N ILE A 213 3.84 7.38 -4.38
CA ILE A 213 3.67 7.19 -2.94
C ILE A 213 2.95 8.41 -2.37
N SER A 214 1.97 8.19 -1.49
CA SER A 214 1.33 9.26 -0.73
C SER A 214 1.27 8.91 0.74
N SER A 215 1.75 9.83 1.58
CA SER A 215 1.54 9.82 3.02
C SER A 215 0.12 10.30 3.31
N VAL A 216 -0.67 9.47 4.00
CA VAL A 216 -1.95 9.91 4.56
C VAL A 216 -1.62 10.69 5.83
N PRO A 217 -2.06 11.94 5.97
CA PRO A 217 -1.93 12.64 7.24
C PRO A 217 -2.71 11.84 8.29
N VAL A 218 -2.01 11.27 9.28
CA VAL A 218 -2.67 10.71 10.47
C VAL A 218 -3.57 11.82 11.02
N PRO A 219 -4.88 11.58 11.21
CA PRO A 219 -5.83 12.65 11.49
C PRO A 219 -5.32 13.53 12.65
N ALA A 220 -5.29 14.85 12.43
CA ALA A 220 -4.91 15.86 13.44
C ALA A 220 -5.64 15.67 14.79
N ALA A 221 -6.73 14.90 14.78
CA ALA A 221 -7.38 14.32 15.94
C ALA A 221 -6.42 13.78 17.00
N ILE A 222 -5.32 13.07 16.68
CA ILE A 222 -4.40 12.57 17.72
C ILE A 222 -3.75 13.72 18.50
N TRP A 223 -3.34 14.79 17.80
CA TRP A 223 -2.81 16.01 18.43
C TRP A 223 -3.87 16.81 19.16
N LEU A 224 -5.10 16.87 18.64
CA LEU A 224 -6.24 17.52 19.29
C LEU A 224 -6.71 16.77 20.54
N PHE A 225 -6.69 15.44 20.52
CA PHE A 225 -7.01 14.62 21.68
C PHE A 225 -5.89 14.68 22.72
N GLY A 226 -4.62 14.68 22.32
CA GLY A 226 -3.49 14.84 23.24
C GLY A 226 -3.49 16.20 23.95
N SER A 227 -3.64 17.30 23.18
CA SER A 227 -3.71 18.65 23.73
C SER A 227 -5.01 18.91 24.50
N GLY A 228 -6.14 18.38 24.02
CA GLY A 228 -7.43 18.46 24.69
C GLY A 228 -7.46 17.75 26.05
N LEU A 229 -6.85 16.55 26.13
CA LEU A 229 -6.75 15.80 27.38
C LEU A 229 -5.84 16.48 28.40
N LEU A 230 -4.69 17.02 27.97
CA LEU A 230 -3.81 17.81 28.84
C LEU A 230 -4.51 19.07 29.35
N GLY A 231 -5.29 19.74 28.50
CA GLY A 231 -6.13 20.88 28.89
C GLY A 231 -7.16 20.50 29.96
N LEU A 232 -7.85 19.36 29.79
CA LEU A 232 -8.83 18.84 30.76
C LEU A 232 -8.20 18.47 32.10
N VAL A 233 -7.01 17.85 32.10
CA VAL A 233 -6.26 17.54 33.33
C VAL A 233 -5.84 18.83 34.06
N GLY A 234 -5.42 19.86 33.32
CA GLY A 234 -5.10 21.17 33.88
C GLY A 234 -6.29 21.85 34.56
N VAL A 235 -7.48 21.82 33.94
CA VAL A 235 -8.72 22.35 34.51
C VAL A 235 -9.15 21.55 35.74
N ALA A 236 -9.05 20.23 35.71
CA ALA A 236 -9.40 19.37 36.83
C ALA A 236 -8.50 19.61 38.05
N ARG A 237 -7.19 19.83 37.86
CA ARG A 237 -6.27 20.20 38.95
C ARG A 237 -6.61 21.56 39.56
N ARG A 238 -6.94 22.56 38.72
CA ARG A 238 -7.33 23.89 39.21
C ARG A 238 -8.56 23.84 40.12
N ARG A 239 -9.53 22.97 39.81
CA ARG A 239 -10.74 22.78 40.63
C ARG A 239 -10.51 22.08 41.97
N ARG A 240 -9.38 21.38 42.15
CA ARG A 240 -9.02 20.74 43.44
C ARG A 240 -8.16 21.65 44.33
N ALA A 241 -7.57 22.70 43.78
CA ALA A 241 -6.75 23.66 44.51
C ALA A 241 -7.53 24.90 45.00
N LEU A 242 -8.83 24.97 44.69
CA LEU A 242 -9.81 25.92 45.22
C LEU A 242 -10.74 25.17 46.18
#